data_AF-A0A529HII8-F1
#
_entry.id   AF-A0A529HII8-F1
#
_cell.length_a   1.000
_cell.length_b   1.000
_cell.length_c   1.000
_cell.angle_alpha   90.00
_cell.angle_beta   90.00
_cell.angle_gamma   90.00
#
_symmetry.space_group_name_H-M   'P 1'
#
loop_
_entity.id
_entity.type
_entity.pdbx_description
1 polymer ?
#
loop_
_entity_poly.entity_id
_entity_poly.type
_entity_poly.pdbx_seq_one_letter_code
_entity_poly.pdbx_strand_id
1 'polypeptide(L)'
;PPDDPSERNIRRVINQPDGMDLPRLNGDFHTVCVRTCDGYFFPMSNAASYGDFERDQKNCESSCPGTEMQVFYTRDMDGDAGAMTSSVTGRPYSELPTAYLYKQTNMARPPACGCNAQAQNFEIIAGNPPNPEQSEPEAASAPFAPLPAAKPDPGADPETLANAEGGLDRDAIKRLAEKPATSP
;
A
#
# COMPACT_ATOMS: atom_id res chain seq x y z
N PRO A 1 -33.55 -0.61 -18.41
CA PRO A 1 -32.35 -0.45 -17.55
C PRO A 1 -32.78 -0.43 -16.07
N PRO A 2 -32.30 -1.35 -15.22
CA PRO A 2 -32.70 -1.36 -13.83
C PRO A 2 -32.07 -0.15 -13.11
N ASP A 3 -32.91 0.67 -12.48
CA ASP A 3 -32.49 1.82 -11.68
C ASP A 3 -31.65 1.34 -10.49
N ASP A 4 -30.37 1.69 -10.45
CA ASP A 4 -29.51 1.44 -9.29
C ASP A 4 -29.96 2.34 -8.12
N PRO A 5 -30.31 1.78 -6.95
CA PRO A 5 -30.71 2.57 -5.78
C PRO A 5 -29.62 3.55 -5.32
N SER A 6 -28.35 3.28 -5.62
CA SER A 6 -27.20 4.13 -5.27
C SER A 6 -27.24 5.46 -6.03
N GLU A 7 -27.52 5.42 -7.34
CA GLU A 7 -27.67 6.63 -8.17
C GLU A 7 -28.85 7.50 -7.69
N ARG A 8 -29.92 6.87 -7.21
CA ARG A 8 -31.12 7.58 -6.72
C ARG A 8 -30.84 8.34 -5.42
N ASN A 9 -30.03 7.78 -4.53
CA ASN A 9 -29.64 8.43 -3.28
C ASN A 9 -28.68 9.59 -3.51
N ILE A 10 -27.72 9.44 -4.44
CA ILE A 10 -26.81 10.51 -4.85
C ILE A 10 -27.62 11.69 -5.42
N ARG A 11 -28.59 11.41 -6.31
CA ARG A 11 -29.51 12.43 -6.85
C ARG A 11 -30.36 13.14 -5.80
N ARG A 12 -30.69 12.48 -4.69
CA ARG A 12 -31.50 13.08 -3.63
C ARG A 12 -30.74 14.14 -2.83
N VAL A 13 -29.44 13.91 -2.61
CA VAL A 13 -28.55 14.89 -1.97
C VAL A 13 -28.28 16.08 -2.91
N ILE A 14 -28.26 15.85 -4.23
CA ILE A 14 -28.01 16.90 -5.26
C ILE A 14 -29.12 17.97 -5.34
N ASN A 15 -30.36 17.69 -4.91
CA ASN A 15 -31.53 18.55 -5.15
C ASN A 15 -32.05 19.32 -3.91
N GLN A 16 -31.18 19.73 -2.99
CA GLN A 16 -31.56 20.67 -1.92
C GLN A 16 -31.47 22.12 -2.46
N PRO A 17 -32.55 22.93 -2.44
CA PRO A 17 -32.55 24.24 -3.08
C PRO A 17 -32.20 25.34 -2.08
N ASP A 18 -30.98 25.88 -2.15
CA ASP A 18 -30.68 27.22 -1.66
C ASP A 18 -29.89 27.95 -2.76
N GLY A 19 -30.42 29.10 -3.20
CA GLY A 19 -30.10 29.73 -4.47
C GLY A 19 -29.09 30.87 -4.46
N MET A 20 -28.83 31.35 -5.69
CA MET A 20 -28.21 32.63 -6.15
C MET A 20 -26.70 32.64 -6.49
N ASP A 21 -26.45 32.56 -7.81
CA ASP A 21 -25.40 33.05 -8.74
C ASP A 21 -23.93 33.44 -8.37
N LEU A 22 -23.00 32.65 -8.98
CA LEU A 22 -21.65 32.89 -9.58
C LEU A 22 -20.43 33.33 -8.72
N PRO A 23 -19.18 32.84 -8.96
CA PRO A 23 -18.66 31.99 -10.04
C PRO A 23 -18.37 30.54 -9.60
N ARG A 24 -18.31 29.58 -10.54
CA ARG A 24 -17.99 28.17 -10.27
C ARG A 24 -16.52 27.98 -9.83
N LEU A 25 -16.22 28.26 -8.56
CA LEU A 25 -14.93 28.04 -7.90
C LEU A 25 -15.10 27.51 -6.46
N ASN A 26 -16.19 26.80 -6.18
CA ASN A 26 -16.50 26.36 -4.81
C ASN A 26 -16.34 24.85 -4.73
N GLY A 27 -15.09 24.42 -4.82
CA GLY A 27 -14.70 23.11 -4.33
C GLY A 27 -14.75 23.13 -2.81
N ASP A 28 -15.96 23.15 -2.24
CA ASP A 28 -16.19 23.27 -0.79
C ASP A 28 -15.92 21.96 -0.04
N PHE A 29 -15.70 20.86 -0.77
CA PHE A 29 -15.60 19.54 -0.19
C PHE A 29 -14.23 18.93 -0.36
N HIS A 30 -13.85 18.21 0.68
CA HIS A 30 -12.73 17.30 0.71
C HIS A 30 -13.30 15.90 0.61
N THR A 31 -13.03 15.21 -0.48
CA THR A 31 -13.47 13.84 -0.69
C THR A 31 -12.37 12.89 -0.22
N VAL A 32 -12.80 11.82 0.43
CA VAL A 32 -11.94 10.79 1.01
C VAL A 32 -12.51 9.45 0.59
N CYS A 33 -11.66 8.60 0.02
CA CYS A 33 -12.03 7.24 -0.33
C CYS A 33 -11.87 6.34 0.89
N VAL A 34 -12.93 5.62 1.26
CA VAL A 34 -12.96 4.71 2.39
C VAL A 34 -13.19 3.29 1.89
N ARG A 35 -12.34 2.36 2.33
CA ARG A 35 -12.53 0.92 2.16
C ARG A 35 -13.46 0.43 3.25
N THR A 36 -14.67 0.01 2.88
CA THR A 36 -15.76 -0.24 3.85
C THR A 36 -15.55 -1.50 4.68
N CYS A 37 -14.62 -2.36 4.29
CA CYS A 37 -14.46 -3.66 4.95
C CYS A 37 -13.44 -3.66 6.11
N ASP A 38 -12.56 -2.64 6.19
CA ASP A 38 -11.64 -2.41 7.32
C ASP A 38 -11.57 -0.95 7.79
N GLY A 39 -12.35 -0.08 7.14
CA GLY A 39 -12.42 1.35 7.42
C GLY A 39 -11.18 2.12 7.02
N TYR A 40 -10.21 1.55 6.30
CA TYR A 40 -9.04 2.32 5.85
C TYR A 40 -9.48 3.45 4.91
N PHE A 41 -8.86 4.62 5.01
CA PHE A 41 -9.22 5.75 4.16
C PHE A 41 -8.03 6.56 3.67
N PHE A 42 -8.17 7.17 2.50
CA PHE A 42 -7.16 8.03 1.87
C PHE A 42 -7.81 9.21 1.11
N PRO A 43 -7.17 10.37 1.06
CA PRO A 43 -7.73 11.56 0.42
C PRO A 43 -7.82 11.41 -1.10
N MET A 44 -8.87 12.00 -1.69
CA MET A 44 -9.13 11.99 -3.14
C MET A 44 -8.97 13.40 -3.72
N SER A 45 -9.90 14.31 -3.38
CA SER A 45 -9.91 15.69 -3.87
C SER A 45 -9.98 16.67 -2.71
N ASN A 46 -9.14 17.70 -2.73
CA ASN A 46 -9.14 18.77 -1.73
C ASN A 46 -10.09 19.94 -2.06
N ALA A 47 -10.70 19.95 -3.24
CA ALA A 47 -11.60 21.01 -3.67
C ALA A 47 -12.64 20.45 -4.65
N ALA A 48 -13.41 19.46 -4.20
CA ALA A 48 -14.48 18.86 -4.98
C ALA A 48 -15.77 19.67 -4.91
N SER A 49 -16.47 19.77 -6.03
CA SER A 49 -17.88 20.13 -6.07
C SER A 49 -18.75 18.89 -5.97
N TYR A 50 -20.05 19.05 -5.73
CA TYR A 50 -20.99 17.93 -5.77
C TYR A 50 -20.98 17.16 -7.11
N GLY A 51 -20.70 17.84 -8.22
CA GLY A 51 -20.59 17.21 -9.54
C GLY A 51 -19.37 16.29 -9.69
N ASP A 52 -18.36 16.44 -8.83
CA ASP A 52 -17.15 15.62 -8.85
C ASP A 52 -17.30 14.30 -8.08
N PHE A 53 -18.33 14.15 -7.25
CA PHE A 53 -18.47 12.98 -6.36
C PHE A 53 -18.60 11.68 -7.15
N GLU A 54 -19.28 11.68 -8.30
CA GLU A 54 -19.38 10.50 -9.15
C GLU A 54 -18.02 10.11 -9.76
N ARG A 55 -17.22 11.10 -10.19
CA ARG A 55 -15.86 10.87 -10.68
C ARG A 55 -14.98 10.30 -9.57
N ASP A 56 -15.03 10.91 -8.41
CA ASP A 56 -14.23 10.49 -7.26
C ASP A 56 -14.66 9.09 -6.77
N GLN A 57 -15.95 8.74 -6.85
CA GLN A 57 -16.44 7.39 -6.53
C GLN A 57 -15.87 6.33 -7.49
N LYS A 58 -15.91 6.59 -8.80
CA LYS A 58 -15.32 5.67 -9.80
C LYS A 58 -13.81 5.51 -9.60
N ASN A 59 -13.10 6.60 -9.31
CA ASN A 59 -11.67 6.56 -9.02
C ASN A 59 -11.38 5.79 -7.72
N CYS A 60 -12.21 5.98 -6.68
CA CYS A 60 -12.12 5.29 -5.41
C CYS A 60 -12.29 3.77 -5.58
N GLU A 61 -13.29 3.32 -6.34
CA GLU A 61 -13.50 1.91 -6.69
C GLU A 61 -12.33 1.33 -7.50
N SER A 62 -11.81 2.09 -8.46
CA SER A 62 -10.68 1.64 -9.30
C SER A 62 -9.38 1.45 -8.52
N SER A 63 -9.22 2.12 -7.37
CA SER A 63 -8.03 2.03 -6.53
C SER A 63 -7.86 0.64 -5.91
N CYS A 64 -8.97 -0.04 -5.59
CA CYS A 64 -8.95 -1.34 -4.93
C CYS A 64 -10.00 -2.28 -5.55
N PRO A 65 -9.75 -2.79 -6.78
CA PRO A 65 -10.68 -3.66 -7.46
C PRO A 65 -10.96 -4.93 -6.66
N GLY A 66 -12.23 -5.31 -6.55
CA GLY A 66 -12.66 -6.49 -5.79
C GLY A 66 -12.86 -6.26 -4.28
N THR A 67 -12.68 -5.03 -3.80
CA THR A 67 -13.13 -4.61 -2.47
C THR A 67 -14.20 -3.52 -2.59
N GLU A 68 -15.14 -3.47 -1.65
CA GLU A 68 -16.12 -2.39 -1.58
C GLU A 68 -15.46 -1.09 -1.08
N MET A 69 -15.61 -0.04 -1.88
CA MET A 69 -15.02 1.28 -1.66
C MET A 69 -16.11 2.34 -1.76
N GLN A 70 -16.02 3.38 -0.93
CA GLN A 70 -17.02 4.43 -0.87
C GLN A 70 -16.38 5.80 -0.63
N VAL A 71 -16.85 6.81 -1.34
CA VAL A 71 -16.46 8.20 -1.09
C VAL A 71 -17.23 8.76 0.10
N PHE A 72 -16.47 9.32 1.03
CA PHE A 72 -16.94 10.18 2.11
C PHE A 72 -16.46 11.60 1.82
N TYR A 73 -17.13 12.59 2.40
CA TYR A 73 -16.76 13.99 2.25
C TYR A 73 -16.85 14.77 3.55
N THR A 74 -16.07 15.84 3.65
CA THR A 74 -16.14 16.86 4.70
C THR A 74 -15.94 18.25 4.09
N ARG A 75 -16.42 19.30 4.75
CA ARG A 75 -16.11 20.69 4.39
C ARG A 75 -14.95 21.26 5.22
N ASP A 76 -14.65 20.61 6.35
CA ASP A 76 -13.62 21.04 7.28
C ASP A 76 -12.37 20.14 7.11
N MET A 77 -11.26 20.72 6.63
CA MET A 77 -9.98 20.00 6.49
C MET A 77 -9.43 19.50 7.82
N ASP A 78 -9.59 20.30 8.88
CA ASP A 78 -9.11 19.99 10.23
C ASP A 78 -10.15 19.22 11.06
N GLY A 79 -11.27 18.81 10.43
CA GLY A 79 -12.35 18.08 11.07
C GLY A 79 -11.96 16.65 11.46
N ASP A 80 -12.68 16.07 12.43
CA ASP A 80 -12.53 14.66 12.78
C ASP A 80 -12.97 13.77 11.61
N ALA A 81 -12.14 12.76 11.29
CA ALA A 81 -12.46 11.74 10.29
C ALA A 81 -13.79 11.03 10.60
N GLY A 82 -14.17 10.93 11.88
CA GLY A 82 -15.41 10.31 12.34
C GLY A 82 -16.67 11.02 11.85
N ALA A 83 -16.57 12.32 11.56
CA ALA A 83 -17.67 13.18 11.13
C ALA A 83 -17.81 13.28 9.61
N MET A 84 -16.87 12.72 8.83
CA MET A 84 -16.99 12.67 7.37
C MET A 84 -18.28 11.95 6.97
N THR A 85 -18.99 12.47 5.97
CA THR A 85 -20.30 11.95 5.56
C THR A 85 -20.19 11.09 4.31
N SER A 86 -20.80 9.91 4.32
CA SER A 86 -20.89 9.03 3.16
C SER A 86 -21.67 9.67 2.02
N SER A 87 -21.10 9.72 0.82
CA SER A 87 -21.78 10.22 -0.39
C SER A 87 -22.95 9.33 -0.85
N VAL A 88 -23.00 8.07 -0.39
CA VAL A 88 -24.02 7.09 -0.79
C VAL A 88 -25.12 6.96 0.27
N THR A 89 -24.74 6.87 1.54
CA THR A 89 -25.68 6.59 2.65
C THR A 89 -26.06 7.83 3.45
N GLY A 90 -25.30 8.92 3.34
CA GLY A 90 -25.47 10.12 4.16
C GLY A 90 -25.13 9.95 5.64
N ARG A 91 -24.58 8.79 6.04
CA ARG A 91 -24.17 8.51 7.43
C ARG A 91 -22.73 8.92 7.69
N PRO A 92 -22.39 9.28 8.93
CA PRO A 92 -21.01 9.61 9.31
C PRO A 92 -20.12 8.36 9.26
N TYR A 93 -18.83 8.55 8.99
CA TYR A 93 -17.83 7.47 8.97
C TYR A 93 -17.76 6.71 10.30
N SER A 94 -17.97 7.39 11.43
CA SER A 94 -18.04 6.76 12.76
C SER A 94 -19.19 5.75 12.94
N GLU A 95 -20.25 5.81 12.13
CA GLU A 95 -21.33 4.81 12.14
C GLU A 95 -21.02 3.56 11.30
N LEU A 96 -19.94 3.58 10.52
CA LEU A 96 -19.50 2.40 9.77
C LEU A 96 -19.05 1.33 10.79
N PRO A 97 -19.56 0.09 10.74
CA PRO A 97 -19.18 -0.97 11.70
C PRO A 97 -17.68 -1.27 11.71
N THR A 98 -17.00 -0.99 10.60
CA THR A 98 -15.57 -1.18 10.40
C THR A 98 -14.77 0.14 10.53
N ALA A 99 -15.37 1.21 11.04
CA ALA A 99 -14.67 2.47 11.26
C ALA A 99 -13.42 2.23 12.13
N TYR A 100 -12.29 2.78 11.68
CA TYR A 100 -10.99 2.73 12.35
C TYR A 100 -10.41 1.34 12.64
N LEU A 101 -10.94 0.24 12.09
CA LEU A 101 -10.37 -1.09 12.37
C LEU A 101 -8.91 -1.19 11.89
N TYR A 102 -8.57 -0.55 10.77
CA TYR A 102 -7.19 -0.46 10.27
C TYR A 102 -6.18 0.16 11.25
N LYS A 103 -6.63 0.92 12.26
CA LYS A 103 -5.76 1.51 13.30
C LYS A 103 -5.53 0.55 14.47
N GLN A 104 -6.32 -0.51 14.58
CA GLN A 104 -6.22 -1.45 15.70
C GLN A 104 -5.09 -2.45 15.44
N THR A 105 -4.07 -2.45 16.30
CA THR A 105 -2.91 -3.34 16.16
C THR A 105 -3.24 -4.82 16.32
N ASN A 106 -4.36 -5.13 16.98
CA ASN A 106 -4.76 -6.51 17.31
C ASN A 106 -5.76 -7.09 16.31
N MET A 107 -6.17 -6.34 15.28
CA MET A 107 -7.07 -6.85 14.24
C MET A 107 -6.30 -7.14 12.96
N ALA A 108 -6.33 -8.41 12.56
CA ALA A 108 -5.89 -8.79 11.24
C ALA A 108 -6.86 -8.21 10.20
N ARG A 109 -6.32 -7.56 9.17
CA ARG A 109 -7.09 -7.10 8.02
C ARG A 109 -7.67 -8.34 7.31
N PRO A 110 -8.98 -8.39 7.03
CA PRO A 110 -9.57 -9.54 6.35
C PRO A 110 -8.85 -9.84 5.03
N PRO A 111 -8.67 -11.11 4.62
CA PRO A 111 -7.93 -11.45 3.41
C PRO A 111 -8.53 -10.82 2.13
N ALA A 112 -9.85 -10.64 2.13
CA ALA A 112 -10.60 -10.00 1.04
C ALA A 112 -10.53 -8.46 1.06
N CYS A 113 -10.01 -7.85 2.14
CA CYS A 113 -9.91 -6.41 2.30
C CYS A 113 -8.56 -5.91 1.83
N GLY A 114 -8.40 -5.56 0.56
CA GLY A 114 -7.11 -5.10 0.06
C GLY A 114 -7.17 -4.48 -1.32
N CYS A 115 -6.17 -3.66 -1.64
CA CYS A 115 -6.01 -3.10 -2.98
C CYS A 115 -5.09 -3.95 -3.85
N ASN A 116 -4.71 -5.13 -3.35
CA ASN A 116 -3.99 -6.11 -4.14
C ASN A 116 -4.99 -6.74 -5.09
N ALA A 117 -4.90 -6.36 -6.36
CA ALA A 117 -5.50 -7.17 -7.39
C ALA A 117 -4.98 -8.59 -7.19
N GLN A 118 -5.91 -9.50 -6.90
CA GLN A 118 -5.66 -10.93 -6.95
C GLN A 118 -4.96 -11.16 -8.29
N ALA A 119 -3.69 -11.58 -8.27
CA ALA A 119 -2.82 -11.64 -9.44
C ALA A 119 -3.34 -12.69 -10.42
N GLN A 120 -4.39 -12.37 -11.18
CA GLN A 120 -4.92 -13.29 -12.18
C GLN A 120 -4.02 -13.26 -13.43
N ASN A 121 -3.29 -12.15 -13.68
CA ASN A 121 -2.57 -11.92 -14.95
C ASN A 121 -1.26 -11.10 -14.86
N PHE A 122 -0.70 -10.85 -13.67
CA PHE A 122 0.57 -10.13 -13.53
C PHE A 122 1.31 -10.55 -12.25
N GLU A 123 2.64 -10.45 -12.25
CA GLU A 123 3.48 -10.80 -11.11
C GLU A 123 4.03 -9.53 -10.42
N ILE A 124 3.95 -9.48 -9.10
CA ILE A 124 4.39 -8.33 -8.29
C ILE A 124 5.84 -8.59 -7.84
N ILE A 125 6.80 -7.93 -8.51
CA ILE A 125 8.24 -8.15 -8.28
C ILE A 125 8.74 -7.44 -6.99
N ALA A 126 8.04 -6.40 -6.52
CA ALA A 126 8.30 -5.74 -5.23
C ALA A 126 7.09 -4.92 -4.75
N GLY A 127 6.86 -4.82 -3.43
CA GLY A 127 6.02 -3.76 -2.84
C GLY A 127 4.77 -4.20 -2.08
N ASN A 128 4.46 -5.49 -1.99
CA ASN A 128 3.33 -5.96 -1.18
C ASN A 128 3.76 -7.14 -0.30
N PRO A 129 3.86 -6.97 1.03
CA PRO A 129 4.11 -8.11 1.90
C PRO A 129 2.93 -9.10 1.79
N PRO A 130 3.20 -10.41 1.76
CA PRO A 130 2.13 -11.41 1.75
C PRO A 130 1.23 -11.24 2.99
N ASN A 131 -0.05 -11.56 2.83
CA ASN A 131 -0.97 -11.57 3.97
C ASN A 131 -0.42 -12.56 5.02
N PRO A 132 -0.23 -12.18 6.29
CA PRO A 132 0.35 -13.07 7.30
C PRO A 132 -0.42 -14.38 7.50
N GLU A 133 -1.69 -14.46 7.11
CA GLU A 133 -2.49 -15.70 7.14
C GLU A 133 -2.19 -16.69 5.99
N GLN A 134 -1.50 -16.30 4.91
CA GLN A 134 -1.07 -17.28 3.88
C GLN A 134 0.25 -17.98 4.24
N SER A 135 0.85 -17.62 5.38
CA SER A 135 2.03 -18.28 5.92
C SER A 135 1.60 -19.28 6.99
N GLU A 136 0.76 -20.26 6.66
CA GLU A 136 0.78 -21.50 7.42
C GLU A 136 2.13 -22.16 7.15
N PRO A 137 2.97 -22.40 8.17
CA PRO A 137 4.21 -23.11 7.96
C PRO A 137 3.83 -24.56 7.69
N GLU A 138 3.97 -24.98 6.43
CA GLU A 138 4.15 -26.39 6.11
C GLU A 138 5.33 -26.86 6.96
N ALA A 139 5.02 -27.70 7.95
CA ALA A 139 5.99 -28.20 8.91
C ALA A 139 6.96 -29.14 8.19
N ALA A 140 8.07 -28.63 7.67
CA ALA A 140 9.35 -29.33 7.59
C ALA A 140 10.46 -28.40 7.07
N SER A 141 11.60 -28.47 7.77
CA SER A 141 12.88 -27.84 7.46
C SER A 141 12.97 -26.35 7.84
N ALA A 142 13.74 -26.07 8.89
CA ALA A 142 14.24 -24.73 9.15
C ALA A 142 14.82 -24.15 7.85
N PRO A 143 14.42 -22.94 7.42
CA PRO A 143 15.10 -22.31 6.30
C PRO A 143 16.55 -22.13 6.71
N PHE A 144 17.46 -22.84 6.03
CA PHE A 144 18.86 -22.50 6.01
C PHE A 144 18.92 -21.10 5.41
N ALA A 145 18.86 -20.06 6.25
CA ALA A 145 19.15 -18.71 5.82
C ALA A 145 20.60 -18.74 5.31
N PRO A 146 20.86 -18.59 4.00
CA PRO A 146 22.23 -18.56 3.52
C PRO A 146 22.90 -17.36 4.18
N LEU A 147 24.00 -17.60 4.90
CA LEU A 147 24.83 -16.53 5.42
C LEU A 147 25.22 -15.63 4.24
N PRO A 148 25.00 -14.31 4.31
CA PRO A 148 25.39 -13.42 3.23
C PRO A 148 26.90 -13.53 3.02
N ALA A 149 27.31 -13.94 1.82
CA ALA A 149 28.72 -13.92 1.44
C ALA A 149 29.21 -12.47 1.49
N ALA A 150 30.42 -12.26 2.02
CA ALA A 150 31.05 -10.94 2.04
C ALA A 150 31.10 -10.41 0.60
N LYS A 151 30.55 -9.21 0.38
CA LYS A 151 30.54 -8.59 -0.93
C LYS A 151 31.98 -8.22 -1.30
N PRO A 152 32.48 -8.62 -2.49
CA PRO A 152 33.81 -8.19 -2.95
C PRO A 152 33.90 -6.67 -3.00
N ASP A 153 35.08 -6.13 -2.71
CA ASP A 153 35.35 -4.70 -2.79
C ASP A 153 35.07 -4.19 -4.23
N PRO A 154 34.16 -3.21 -4.43
CA PRO A 154 33.88 -2.65 -5.76
C PRO A 154 35.09 -2.06 -6.48
N GLY A 155 36.16 -1.74 -5.75
CA GLY A 155 37.41 -1.22 -6.30
C GLY A 155 38.48 -2.27 -6.61
N ALA A 156 38.22 -3.56 -6.39
CA ALA A 156 39.18 -4.62 -6.70
C ALA A 156 39.27 -4.86 -8.21
N ASP A 157 40.48 -4.78 -8.75
CA ASP A 157 40.75 -5.15 -10.13
C ASP A 157 40.73 -6.68 -10.29
N PRO A 158 40.49 -7.21 -11.50
CA PRO A 158 40.32 -8.65 -11.72
C PRO A 158 41.53 -9.48 -11.30
N GLU A 159 42.74 -8.92 -11.34
CA GLU A 159 43.96 -9.63 -10.91
C GLU A 159 44.02 -9.74 -9.38
N THR A 160 43.58 -8.73 -8.63
CA THR A 160 43.50 -8.80 -7.16
C THR A 160 42.50 -9.87 -6.70
N LEU A 161 41.39 -10.03 -7.42
CA LEU A 161 40.40 -11.08 -7.14
C LEU A 161 40.97 -12.47 -7.43
N ALA A 162 41.67 -12.66 -8.56
CA ALA A 162 42.29 -13.93 -8.92
C ALA A 162 43.39 -14.36 -7.93
N ASN A 163 44.18 -13.41 -7.42
CA ASN A 163 45.19 -13.67 -6.39
C ASN A 163 44.56 -14.11 -5.06
N ALA A 164 43.45 -13.47 -4.66
CA ALA A 164 42.72 -13.82 -3.45
C ALA A 164 42.05 -15.21 -3.55
N GLU A 165 41.44 -15.52 -4.70
CA GLU A 165 40.83 -16.83 -4.98
C GLU A 165 41.91 -17.94 -5.05
N GLY A 166 43.07 -17.62 -5.62
CA GLY A 166 44.24 -18.52 -5.71
C GLY A 166 45.01 -18.70 -4.40
N GLY A 167 44.58 -18.09 -3.29
CA GLY A 167 45.24 -18.19 -1.99
C GLY A 167 46.63 -17.54 -1.93
N LEU A 168 46.94 -16.64 -2.87
CA LEU A 168 48.20 -15.89 -2.90
C LEU A 168 48.08 -14.66 -1.99
N ASP A 169 48.08 -14.90 -0.69
CA ASP A 169 48.05 -13.86 0.32
C ASP A 169 49.46 -13.45 0.81
N ARG A 170 49.52 -12.42 1.67
CA ARG A 170 50.79 -11.89 2.18
C ARG A 170 51.57 -12.93 2.98
N ASP A 171 50.88 -13.84 3.66
CA ASP A 171 51.50 -14.91 4.43
C ASP A 171 52.05 -16.02 3.52
N ALA A 172 51.36 -16.36 2.44
CA ALA A 172 51.83 -17.29 1.41
C ALA A 172 53.10 -16.75 0.73
N ILE A 173 53.12 -15.46 0.37
CA ILE A 173 54.31 -14.81 -0.19
C ILE A 173 55.48 -14.88 0.80
N LYS A 174 55.23 -14.65 2.09
CA LYS A 174 56.27 -14.71 3.12
C LYS A 174 56.85 -16.12 3.26
N ARG A 175 56.00 -17.16 3.22
CA ARG A 175 56.44 -18.57 3.26
C ARG A 175 57.23 -18.97 2.02
N LEU A 176 56.82 -18.51 0.84
CA LEU A 176 57.51 -18.77 -0.43
C LEU A 176 58.86 -18.04 -0.54
N ALA A 177 58.99 -16.90 0.15
CA ALA A 177 60.22 -16.10 0.19
C ALA A 177 61.26 -16.63 1.20
N GLU A 178 60.89 -17.56 2.08
CA GLU A 178 61.84 -18.20 3.00
C GLU A 178 62.71 -19.21 2.23
N LYS A 179 64.03 -18.96 2.21
CA LYS A 179 65.01 -19.82 1.55
C LYS A 179 65.04 -21.19 2.26
N PRO A 180 64.96 -22.33 1.55
CA PRO A 180 65.01 -23.63 2.20
C PRO A 180 66.32 -23.78 2.98
N ALA A 181 66.22 -24.15 4.26
CA ALA A 181 67.39 -24.41 5.09
C ALA A 181 68.17 -25.59 4.50
N THR A 182 69.41 -25.32 4.09
CA THR A 182 70.37 -26.36 3.70
C THR A 182 70.59 -27.29 4.88
N SER A 183 70.12 -28.54 4.80
CA SER A 183 70.44 -29.58 5.79
C SER A 183 71.94 -29.89 5.78
N PRO A 184 72.53 -30.25 6.95
CA PRO A 184 73.97 -30.43 7.13
C PRO A 184 74.56 -31.63 6.37
#